data_AF-A0A355GZU1-F1
#
_entry.id   AF-A0A355GZU1-F1
#
_cell.length_a   1.000
_cell.length_b   1.000
_cell.length_c   1.000
_cell.angle_alpha   90.00
_cell.angle_beta   90.00
_cell.angle_gamma   90.00
#
_symmetry.space_group_name_H-M   'P 1'
#
loop_
_entity.id
_entity.type
_entity.pdbx_description
1 polymer ?
#
loop_
_entity_poly.entity_id
_entity_poly.type
_entity_poly.pdbx_seq_one_letter_code
_entity_poly.pdbx_strand_id
1 'polypeptide(L)' 'MGSKERREREREQRKSHILNTARELLLGKGLSATSINQIAKRSELSVGAIYFY' A
#
# COMPACT_ATOMS: atom_id res chain seq x y z
N MET A 1 -3.45 20.51 -16.92
CA MET A 1 -3.33 19.44 -15.91
C MET A 1 -3.04 20.06 -14.57
N GLY A 2 -4.07 20.18 -13.73
CA GLY A 2 -4.02 20.92 -12.47
C GLY A 2 -3.19 20.20 -11.40
N SER A 3 -2.71 20.96 -10.41
CA SER A 3 -2.06 20.41 -9.21
C SER A 3 -2.94 19.38 -8.48
N LYS A 4 -4.26 19.56 -8.53
CA LYS A 4 -5.26 18.65 -7.94
C LYS A 4 -5.28 17.26 -8.61
N GLU A 5 -5.32 17.22 -9.94
CA GLU A 5 -5.32 15.95 -10.70
C GLU A 5 -4.02 15.17 -10.52
N ARG A 6 -2.87 15.86 -10.43
CA ARG A 6 -1.59 15.20 -10.13
C ARG A 6 -1.61 14.56 -8.75
N ARG A 7 -2.07 15.28 -7.73
CA ARG A 7 -2.14 14.78 -6.35
C ARG A 7 -3.08 13.59 -6.21
N GLU A 8 -4.21 13.59 -6.93
CA GLU A 8 -5.15 12.48 -6.93
C GLU A 8 -4.56 11.24 -7.60
N ARG A 9 -3.86 11.41 -8.73
CA ARG A 9 -3.13 10.31 -9.38
C ARG A 9 -2.07 9.71 -8.48
N GLU A 10 -1.29 10.53 -7.78
CA GLU A 10 -0.28 10.05 -6.83
C GLU A 10 -0.92 9.27 -5.68
N ARG A 11 -2.07 9.73 -5.17
CA ARG A 11 -2.82 9.03 -4.12
C ARG A 11 -3.30 7.65 -4.58
N GLU A 12 -3.91 7.57 -5.76
CA GLU A 12 -4.39 6.30 -6.32
C GLU A 12 -3.24 5.34 -6.64
N GLN A 13 -2.13 5.85 -7.19
CA GLN A 13 -0.93 5.04 -7.40
C GLN A 13 -0.38 4.47 -6.10
N ARG A 14 -0.34 5.28 -5.03
CA ARG A 14 0.13 4.84 -3.71
C ARG A 14 -0.78 3.77 -3.12
N LYS A 15 -2.09 3.97 -3.21
CA LYS A 15 -3.09 2.99 -2.76
C LYS A 15 -2.98 1.67 -3.54
N SER A 16 -2.87 1.74 -4.87
CA SER A 16 -2.68 0.55 -5.70
C SER A 16 -1.40 -0.19 -5.35
N HIS A 17 -0.32 0.53 -5.07
CA HIS A 17 0.95 -0.08 -4.65
C HIS A 17 0.79 -0.87 -3.35
N ILE A 18 0.16 -0.28 -2.32
CA ILE A 18 -0.13 -0.95 -1.04
C ILE A 18 -0.95 -2.23 -1.27
N LEU A 19 -2.02 -2.14 -2.05
CA LEU A 19 -2.91 -3.27 -2.32
C LEU A 19 -2.22 -4.40 -3.07
N ASN A 20 -1.35 -4.07 -4.03
CA ASN A 20 -0.58 -5.07 -4.77
C ASN A 20 0.45 -5.76 -3.88
N THR A 21 1.18 -5.01 -3.06
CA THR A 21 2.11 -5.58 -2.08
C THR A 21 1.38 -6.49 -1.07
N ALA A 22 0.23 -6.06 -0.57
CA ALA A 22 -0.59 -6.88 0.32
C ALA A 22 -1.05 -8.17 -0.36
N ARG A 23 -1.53 -8.09 -1.61
CA ARG A 23 -1.94 -9.26 -2.41
C ARG A 23 -0.80 -10.25 -2.58
N GLU A 24 0.39 -9.80 -2.96
CA GLU A 24 1.56 -10.67 -3.12
C GLU A 24 1.91 -11.41 -1.82
N LEU A 25 1.91 -10.69 -0.69
CA LEU A 25 2.18 -11.30 0.61
C LEU A 25 1.09 -12.30 1.02
N LEU A 26 -0.19 -11.94 0.83
CA LEU A 26 -1.31 -12.81 1.14
C LEU A 26 -1.30 -14.09 0.30
N LEU A 27 -0.98 -13.98 -1.00
CA LEU A 27 -0.87 -15.14 -1.89
C LEU A 27 0.36 -16.00 -1.57
N GLY A 28 1.48 -15.39 -1.17
CA GLY A 28 2.73 -16.10 -0.93
C GLY A 28 2.79 -16.87 0.39
N LYS A 29 2.16 -16.37 1.45
CA LYS A 29 2.24 -16.97 2.81
C LYS A 29 0.91 -17.09 3.54
N GLY A 30 -0.19 -16.65 2.94
CA GLY A 30 -1.52 -16.70 3.54
C GLY A 30 -1.83 -15.53 4.46
N LEU A 31 -3.10 -15.44 4.86
CA LEU A 31 -3.63 -14.36 5.70
C LEU A 31 -3.00 -14.35 7.10
N SER A 32 -2.95 -15.50 7.77
CA SER A 32 -2.46 -15.61 9.16
C SER A 32 -0.98 -15.26 9.32
N ALA A 33 -0.17 -15.41 8.27
CA ALA A 33 1.26 -15.09 8.28
C ALA A 33 1.57 -13.68 7.73
N THR A 34 0.56 -12.91 7.35
CA THR A 34 0.71 -11.55 6.80
C THR A 34 0.26 -10.51 7.82
N SER A 35 1.18 -9.62 8.21
CA SER A 35 0.88 -8.49 9.08
C SER A 35 0.98 -7.14 8.37
N ILE A 36 0.29 -6.14 8.90
CA ILE A 36 0.37 -4.75 8.39
C ILE A 36 1.81 -4.22 8.44
N ASN A 37 2.59 -4.57 9.48
CA ASN A 37 4.01 -4.21 9.56
C ASN A 37 4.83 -4.75 8.37
N GLN A 38 4.53 -5.97 7.91
CA GLN A 38 5.23 -6.55 6.77
C GLN A 38 4.83 -5.89 5.45
N ILE A 39 3.55 -5.52 5.30
CA ILE A 39 3.07 -4.76 4.14
C ILE A 39 3.74 -3.37 4.12
N ALA A 40 3.71 -2.65 5.25
CA ALA A 40 4.35 -1.36 5.40
C ALA A 40 5.85 -1.41 5.03
N LYS A 41 6.58 -2.38 5.59
CA LYS A 41 8.01 -2.58 5.30
C LYS A 41 8.26 -2.89 3.82
N ARG A 42 7.45 -3.74 3.18
CA ARG A 42 7.63 -4.14 1.78
C ARG A 42 7.21 -3.05 0.78
N SER A 43 6.24 -2.22 1.15
CA SER A 43 5.82 -1.05 0.35
C SER A 43 6.66 0.20 0.64
N GLU A 44 7.68 0.13 1.49
CA GLU A 44 8.52 1.26 1.91
C GLU A 44 7.70 2.43 2.51
N LEU A 45 6.70 2.08 3.35
CA LEU A 45 5.81 3.02 4.01
C LEU A 45 5.81 2.85 5.53
N SER A 46 5.42 3.90 6.23
CA SER A 46 5.07 3.77 7.64
C SER A 46 3.74 3.05 7.81
N VAL A 47 3.55 2.37 8.94
CA VAL A 47 2.27 1.75 9.29
C VAL A 47 1.14 2.77 9.30
N GLY A 48 1.40 3.98 9.82
CA GLY A 48 0.42 5.06 9.81
C GLY A 48 0.01 5.47 8.39
N ALA A 49 0.94 5.47 7.44
CA ALA A 49 0.61 5.73 6.05
C ALA A 49 -0.30 4.64 5.46
N ILE A 50 -0.09 3.36 5.79
CA ILE A 50 -0.99 2.28 5.36
C ILE A 50 -2.43 2.51 5.85
N TYR A 51 -2.63 2.98 7.08
CA TYR A 51 -3.96 3.29 7.60
C TYR A 51 -4.56 4.60 7.04
N PHE A 52 -3.74 5.49 6.49
CA PHE A 52 -4.18 6.76 5.92
C PHE A 52 -4.72 6.61 4.49
N TYR A 53 -4.22 5.63 3.73
CA TYR A 53 -4.61 5.37 2.34
C TYR A 53 -5.74 4.34 2.22
#